data_AF-A0A365L7H8-F1
#
_entry.id   AF-A0A365L7H8-F1
#
_cell.length_a   1.000
_cell.length_b   1.000
_cell.length_c   1.000
_cell.angle_alpha   90.00
_cell.angle_beta   90.00
_cell.angle_gamma   90.00
#
_symmetry.space_group_name_H-M   'P 1'
#
loop_
_entity.id
_entity.type
_entity.pdbx_description
1 polymer ?
#
loop_
_entity_poly.entity_id
_entity_poly.type
_entity_poly.pdbx_seq_one_letter_code
_entity_poly.pdbx_strand_id
1 'polypeptide(L)'
;MIILRRLYLQATSLSWLILTVSTLILIAFSAIILPAIEPSTFTSYADSLWFTMTTILTVGYGDLYPSTYGGRIFTVFFLYIIGIGLFASFIGKAFESLSLHKRREERGELMYKGKNHIVIIDWSHKAENAIAEILKQDEQTEIVVIDRLEKAKEVHPRIHYVKGNATHGDVLRQANVQQAKAVLIFADDRIEDQMLTDGKSLLIATAVERMSPDVYTTVEVEREEHLPNFSHVKVDKFIMSNGTIAKMAVNSIFAETKAT
;
A
#
# COMPACT_ATOMS: atom_id res chain seq x y z
N MET A 1 3.28 24.99 17.83
CA MET A 1 3.12 23.80 16.96
C MET A 1 2.50 24.09 15.60
N ILE A 2 1.50 24.97 15.45
CA ILE A 2 0.83 25.22 14.15
C ILE A 2 1.76 25.87 13.10
N ILE A 3 2.62 26.81 13.51
CA ILE A 3 3.58 27.49 12.62
C ILE A 3 4.67 26.52 12.14
N LEU A 4 5.25 25.74 13.07
CA LEU A 4 6.18 24.65 12.73
C LEU A 4 5.55 23.62 11.78
N ARG A 5 4.28 23.25 12.00
CA ARG A 5 3.55 22.34 11.11
C ARG A 5 3.32 22.95 9.73
N ARG A 6 3.00 24.24 9.63
CA ARG A 6 2.81 24.93 8.33
C ARG A 6 4.13 25.08 7.57
N LEU A 7 5.21 25.43 8.26
CA LEU A 7 6.56 25.46 7.68
C LEU A 7 6.99 24.07 7.20
N TYR A 8 6.73 23.03 7.99
CA TYR A 8 6.98 21.64 7.60
C TYR A 8 6.18 21.21 6.37
N LEU A 9 4.86 21.51 6.32
CA LEU A 9 4.01 21.18 5.18
C LEU A 9 4.33 22.00 3.91
N GLN A 10 4.85 23.22 4.06
CA GLN A 10 5.37 24.00 2.94
C GLN A 10 6.74 23.46 2.47
N ALA A 11 7.59 22.98 3.37
CA ALA A 11 8.85 22.35 3.01
C ALA A 11 8.67 21.03 2.26
N THR A 12 7.64 20.23 2.58
CA THR A 12 7.32 19.00 1.84
C THR A 12 6.68 19.25 0.48
N SER A 13 6.08 20.42 0.25
CA SER A 13 5.50 20.78 -1.05
C SER A 13 6.50 21.40 -2.05
N LEU A 14 7.72 21.73 -1.62
CA LEU A 14 8.79 22.19 -2.52
C LEU A 14 9.16 21.10 -3.52
N SER A 15 9.42 21.44 -4.78
CA SER A 15 9.91 20.49 -5.79
C SER A 15 11.29 19.93 -5.41
N TRP A 16 11.63 18.72 -5.89
CA TRP A 16 12.94 18.11 -5.63
C TRP A 16 14.08 19.04 -6.07
N LEU A 17 13.87 19.74 -7.19
CA LEU A 17 14.81 20.71 -7.73
C LEU A 17 15.09 21.86 -6.74
N ILE A 18 14.06 22.49 -6.19
CA ILE A 18 14.25 23.63 -5.26
C ILE A 18 15.02 23.20 -4.01
N LEU A 19 14.69 22.04 -3.42
CA LEU A 19 15.40 21.53 -2.25
C LEU A 19 16.87 21.22 -2.54
N THR A 20 17.15 20.55 -3.66
CA THR A 20 18.54 20.24 -4.06
C THR A 20 19.35 21.50 -4.35
N VAL A 21 18.80 22.44 -5.10
CA VAL A 21 19.47 23.71 -5.45
C VAL A 21 19.70 24.56 -4.21
N SER A 22 18.72 24.68 -3.31
CA SER A 22 18.87 25.47 -2.07
C SER A 22 19.93 24.88 -1.15
N THR A 23 20.00 23.55 -1.04
CA THR A 23 21.02 22.86 -0.26
C THR A 23 22.41 23.06 -0.86
N LEU A 24 22.56 22.93 -2.18
CA LEU A 24 23.83 23.17 -2.87
C LEU A 24 24.30 24.62 -2.75
N ILE A 25 23.37 25.59 -2.88
CA ILE A 25 23.66 27.01 -2.68
C ILE A 25 24.14 27.26 -1.26
N LEU A 26 23.46 26.70 -0.24
CA LEU A 26 23.88 26.86 1.14
C LEU A 26 25.27 26.28 1.40
N ILE A 27 25.56 25.08 0.85
CA ILE A 27 26.87 24.43 0.99
C ILE A 27 27.96 25.28 0.33
N ALA A 28 27.74 25.75 -0.90
CA ALA A 28 28.68 26.62 -1.59
C ALA A 28 28.88 27.96 -0.87
N PHE A 29 27.80 28.55 -0.36
CA PHE A 29 27.83 29.80 0.39
C PHE A 29 28.63 29.64 1.69
N SER A 30 28.40 28.56 2.44
CA SER A 30 29.14 28.24 3.66
C SER A 30 30.62 27.98 3.37
N ALA A 31 30.93 27.23 2.32
CA ALA A 31 32.30 26.94 1.91
C ALA A 31 33.10 28.22 1.58
N ILE A 32 32.45 29.25 1.02
CA ILE A 32 33.11 30.53 0.67
C ILE A 32 33.19 31.48 1.88
N ILE A 33 32.15 31.56 2.71
CA ILE A 33 32.05 32.54 3.80
C ILE A 33 32.89 32.15 5.02
N LEU A 34 32.92 30.87 5.39
CA LEU A 34 33.62 30.41 6.60
C LEU A 34 35.13 30.73 6.60
N PRO A 35 35.89 30.52 5.50
CA PRO A 35 37.30 30.92 5.44
C PRO A 35 37.49 32.45 5.49
N ALA A 36 36.51 33.22 4.99
CA ALA A 36 36.59 34.68 4.99
C ALA A 36 36.39 35.29 6.39
N ILE A 37 35.52 34.67 7.21
CA ILE A 37 35.25 35.12 8.59
C ILE A 37 36.15 34.45 9.63
N GLU A 38 36.68 33.26 9.34
CA GLU A 38 37.57 32.49 10.22
C GLU A 38 38.75 31.84 9.47
N PRO A 39 39.68 32.65 8.94
CA PRO A 39 40.82 32.14 8.16
C PRO A 39 41.81 31.31 8.99
N SER A 40 41.84 31.49 10.32
CA SER A 40 42.71 30.71 11.22
C SER A 40 42.23 29.28 11.45
N THR A 41 40.93 29.05 11.37
CA THR A 41 40.31 27.74 11.62
C THR A 41 40.06 27.00 10.31
N PHE A 42 39.57 27.71 9.30
CA PHE A 42 39.27 27.16 7.98
C PHE A 42 40.33 27.61 6.98
N THR A 43 41.41 26.83 6.91
CA THR A 43 42.60 27.18 6.10
C THR A 43 42.39 26.93 4.61
N SER A 44 41.45 26.05 4.26
CA SER A 44 41.08 25.74 2.88
C SER A 44 39.55 25.72 2.71
N TYR A 45 39.09 25.90 1.47
CA TYR A 45 37.66 25.70 1.14
C TYR A 45 37.18 24.26 1.43
N ALA A 46 38.09 23.28 1.39
CA ALA A 46 37.79 21.89 1.72
C ALA A 46 37.47 21.72 3.21
N ASP A 47 38.17 22.43 4.10
CA ASP A 47 37.91 22.41 5.55
C ASP A 47 36.51 22.94 5.86
N SER A 48 36.09 24.02 5.21
CA SER A 48 34.75 24.58 5.37
C SER A 48 33.67 23.68 4.77
N LEU A 49 33.94 23.04 3.62
CA LEU A 49 33.03 22.05 3.05
C LEU A 49 32.86 20.85 3.98
N TRP A 50 33.95 20.33 4.53
CA TRP A 50 33.96 19.24 5.50
C TRP A 50 33.12 19.59 6.73
N PHE A 51 33.40 20.74 7.37
CA PHE A 51 32.63 21.21 8.52
C PHE A 51 31.14 21.41 8.21
N THR A 52 30.83 21.98 7.03
CA THR A 52 29.45 22.20 6.60
C THR A 52 28.71 20.86 6.44
N MET A 53 29.34 19.89 5.81
CA MET A 53 28.76 18.55 5.62
C MET A 53 28.55 17.83 6.95
N THR A 54 29.56 17.78 7.82
CA THR A 54 29.46 17.09 9.12
C THR A 54 28.44 17.76 10.03
N THR A 55 28.24 19.07 9.90
CA THR A 55 27.22 19.83 10.65
C THR A 55 25.81 19.58 10.13
N ILE A 56 25.57 19.73 8.82
CA ILE A 56 24.24 19.57 8.22
C ILE A 56 23.76 18.12 8.33
N LEU A 57 24.67 17.15 8.20
CA LEU A 57 24.41 15.73 8.43
C LEU A 57 24.27 15.36 9.92
N THR A 58 24.44 16.32 10.84
CA THR A 58 24.34 16.13 12.29
C THR A 58 25.34 15.12 12.87
N VAL A 59 26.48 14.90 12.19
CA VAL A 59 27.57 14.03 12.67
C VAL A 59 28.42 14.75 13.71
N GLY A 60 28.88 15.96 13.39
CA GLY A 60 29.57 16.85 14.32
C GLY A 60 30.82 16.26 14.98
N TYR A 61 31.84 15.86 14.21
CA TYR A 61 33.09 15.30 14.75
C TYR A 61 33.80 16.22 15.75
N GLY A 62 33.62 17.54 15.63
CA GLY A 62 34.22 18.54 16.53
C GLY A 62 35.71 18.80 16.29
N ASP A 63 36.26 18.27 15.20
CA ASP A 63 37.62 18.50 14.70
C ASP A 63 37.81 19.92 14.16
N LEU A 64 36.77 20.48 13.52
CA LEU A 64 36.69 21.88 13.12
C LEU A 64 35.45 22.54 13.70
N TYR A 65 35.59 23.77 14.21
CA TYR A 65 34.47 24.55 14.72
C TYR A 65 34.79 26.05 14.77
N PRO A 66 33.80 26.94 14.54
CA PRO A 66 34.01 28.37 14.61
C PRO A 66 34.36 28.85 16.03
N SER A 67 35.48 29.55 16.14
CA SER A 67 36.02 30.11 17.38
C SER A 67 35.59 31.57 17.60
N THR A 68 35.32 32.31 16.53
CA THR A 68 34.96 33.72 16.53
C THR A 68 33.46 33.93 16.72
N TYR A 69 33.07 35.11 17.21
CA TYR A 69 31.66 35.49 17.32
C TYR A 69 30.94 35.49 15.95
N GLY A 70 31.60 35.97 14.89
CA GLY A 70 31.04 35.99 13.54
C GLY A 70 30.79 34.59 12.98
N GLY A 71 31.77 33.69 13.09
CA GLY A 71 31.64 32.30 12.65
C GLY A 71 30.57 31.53 13.42
N ARG A 72 30.43 31.78 14.73
CA ARG A 72 29.38 31.18 15.56
C ARG A 72 27.99 31.66 15.17
N ILE A 73 27.80 32.96 14.98
CA ILE A 73 26.51 33.53 14.53
C ILE A 73 26.14 32.95 13.16
N PHE A 74 27.08 32.94 12.21
CA PHE A 74 26.87 32.36 10.89
C PHE A 74 26.42 30.90 10.98
N THR A 75 27.15 30.09 11.74
CA THR A 75 26.87 28.66 11.91
C THR A 75 25.50 28.42 12.52
N VAL A 76 25.12 29.18 13.55
CA VAL A 76 23.79 29.04 14.19
C VAL A 76 22.67 29.34 13.20
N PHE A 77 22.72 30.47 12.50
CA PHE A 77 21.62 30.86 11.62
C PHE A 77 21.58 30.07 10.30
N PHE A 78 22.73 29.89 9.64
CA PHE A 78 22.78 29.28 8.31
C PHE A 78 22.92 27.76 8.35
N LEU A 79 23.73 27.21 9.25
CA LEU A 79 23.94 25.76 9.28
C LEU A 79 22.95 25.06 10.19
N TYR A 80 22.74 25.54 11.42
CA TYR A 80 21.87 24.85 12.37
C TYR A 80 20.38 25.07 12.07
N ILE A 81 19.95 26.30 11.82
CA ILE A 81 18.53 26.57 11.55
C ILE A 81 18.17 26.19 10.11
N ILE A 82 18.91 26.72 9.13
CA ILE A 82 18.57 26.52 7.70
C ILE A 82 19.12 25.18 7.20
N GLY A 83 20.42 24.90 7.41
CA GLY A 83 21.07 23.70 6.88
C GLY A 83 20.47 22.38 7.38
N ILE A 84 20.40 22.20 8.70
CA ILE A 84 19.76 21.00 9.28
C ILE A 84 18.28 20.93 8.86
N GLY A 85 17.57 22.06 8.81
CA GLY A 85 16.17 22.10 8.36
C GLY A 85 15.98 21.63 6.91
N LEU A 86 16.87 22.05 6.00
CA LEU A 86 16.87 21.61 4.60
C LEU A 86 17.17 20.11 4.48
N PHE A 87 18.17 19.61 5.23
CA PHE A 87 18.52 18.20 5.20
C PHE A 87 17.44 17.31 5.80
N ALA A 88 16.83 17.71 6.92
CA ALA A 88 15.67 17.02 7.50
C ALA A 88 14.49 16.98 6.52
N SER A 89 14.26 18.07 5.77
CA SER A 89 13.23 18.12 4.73
C SER A 89 13.55 17.18 3.56
N PHE A 90 14.82 17.09 3.16
CA PHE A 90 15.28 16.16 2.12
C PHE A 90 15.02 14.70 2.51
N ILE A 91 15.39 14.32 3.74
CA ILE A 91 15.08 12.99 4.30
C ILE A 91 13.58 12.75 4.33
N GLY A 92 12.80 13.70 4.89
CA GLY A 92 11.34 13.58 4.98
C GLY A 92 10.69 13.33 3.62
N LYS A 93 11.14 14.05 2.58
CA LYS A 93 10.64 13.90 1.22
C LYS A 93 11.08 12.57 0.57
N ALA A 94 12.30 12.11 0.83
CA ALA A 94 12.76 10.81 0.38
C ALA A 94 11.88 9.68 0.98
N PHE A 95 11.60 9.75 2.29
CA PHE A 95 10.67 8.83 2.96
C PHE A 95 9.26 8.91 2.42
N GLU A 96 8.73 10.11 2.17
CA GLU A 96 7.42 10.29 1.55
C GLU A 96 7.37 9.66 0.15
N SER A 97 8.39 9.88 -0.69
CA SER A 97 8.48 9.30 -2.02
C SER A 97 8.49 7.77 -2.01
N LEU A 98 9.22 7.16 -1.07
CA LEU A 98 9.22 5.70 -0.89
C LEU A 98 7.87 5.21 -0.34
N SER A 99 7.28 5.94 0.61
CA SER A 99 5.98 5.61 1.19
C SER A 99 4.85 5.74 0.18
N LEU A 100 4.93 6.68 -0.77
CA LEU A 100 3.88 6.91 -1.77
C LEU A 100 3.64 5.69 -2.65
N HIS A 101 4.68 4.94 -3.01
CA HIS A 101 4.52 3.72 -3.80
C HIS A 101 3.71 2.67 -3.02
N LYS A 102 4.17 2.37 -1.78
CA LYS A 102 3.49 1.43 -0.88
C LYS A 102 2.05 1.86 -0.56
N ARG A 103 1.82 3.15 -0.37
CA ARG A 103 0.47 3.70 -0.13
C ARG A 103 -0.46 3.56 -1.32
N ARG A 104 0.03 3.61 -2.56
CA ARG A 104 -0.81 3.41 -3.75
C ARG A 104 -1.20 1.94 -3.90
N GLU A 105 -0.27 1.05 -3.58
CA GLU A 105 -0.50 -0.40 -3.53
C GLU A 105 -1.53 -0.76 -2.45
N GLU A 106 -1.35 -0.28 -1.21
CA GLU A 106 -2.28 -0.50 -0.11
C GLU A 106 -3.67 0.12 -0.36
N ARG A 107 -3.75 1.21 -1.13
CA ARG A 107 -5.03 1.84 -1.55
C ARG A 107 -5.66 1.17 -2.75
N GLY A 108 -5.03 0.13 -3.31
CA GLY A 108 -5.53 -0.62 -4.45
C GLY A 108 -5.72 0.21 -5.71
N GLU A 109 -4.83 1.19 -5.94
CA GLU A 109 -4.83 2.05 -7.14
C GLU A 109 -4.00 1.44 -8.29
N LEU A 110 -3.31 0.33 -8.04
CA LEU A 110 -2.39 -0.29 -8.99
C LEU A 110 -3.06 -1.42 -9.77
N MET A 111 -2.71 -1.52 -11.06
CA MET A 111 -3.08 -2.63 -11.94
C MET A 111 -2.28 -3.88 -11.57
N TYR A 112 -2.95 -5.00 -11.36
CA TYR A 112 -2.29 -6.30 -11.22
C TYR A 112 -1.95 -6.87 -12.59
N LYS A 113 -0.76 -7.47 -12.74
CA LYS A 113 -0.23 -7.95 -14.03
C LYS A 113 0.13 -9.44 -14.06
N GLY A 114 0.03 -10.13 -12.92
CA GLY A 114 0.32 -11.56 -12.82
C GLY A 114 -0.73 -12.42 -13.53
N LYS A 115 -0.49 -13.73 -13.56
CA LYS A 115 -1.36 -14.74 -14.18
C LYS A 115 -1.49 -15.96 -13.27
N ASN A 116 -2.50 -16.79 -13.50
CA ASN A 116 -2.80 -17.97 -12.70
C ASN A 116 -3.04 -17.67 -11.21
N HIS A 117 -3.41 -16.43 -10.91
CA HIS A 117 -3.75 -15.96 -9.56
C HIS A 117 -5.19 -16.26 -9.21
N ILE A 118 -5.52 -16.14 -7.93
CA ILE A 118 -6.89 -16.27 -7.43
C ILE A 118 -7.44 -14.87 -7.16
N VAL A 119 -8.61 -14.56 -7.68
CA VAL A 119 -9.31 -13.31 -7.38
C VAL A 119 -10.36 -13.56 -6.30
N ILE A 120 -10.35 -12.77 -5.25
CA ILE A 120 -11.33 -12.81 -4.16
C ILE A 120 -12.09 -11.49 -4.17
N ILE A 121 -13.42 -11.56 -4.20
CA ILE A 121 -14.30 -10.39 -4.26
C ILE A 121 -15.09 -10.33 -2.96
N ASP A 122 -15.13 -9.12 -2.39
CA ASP A 122 -15.65 -8.78 -1.07
C ASP A 122 -14.85 -9.43 0.08
N TRP A 123 -14.11 -8.59 0.82
CA TRP A 123 -13.18 -8.97 1.88
C TRP A 123 -13.92 -9.19 3.21
N SER A 124 -14.77 -10.21 3.23
CA SER A 124 -15.50 -10.69 4.40
C SER A 124 -14.60 -11.43 5.40
N HIS A 125 -15.11 -11.76 6.59
CA HIS A 125 -14.37 -12.60 7.54
C HIS A 125 -14.12 -14.00 6.98
N LYS A 126 -15.05 -14.52 6.16
CA LYS A 126 -14.89 -15.81 5.48
C LYS A 126 -13.82 -15.73 4.38
N ALA A 127 -13.75 -14.61 3.66
CA ALA A 127 -12.69 -14.34 2.70
C ALA A 127 -11.30 -14.28 3.37
N GLU A 128 -11.18 -13.64 4.53
CA GLU A 128 -9.94 -13.62 5.32
C GLU A 128 -9.45 -15.04 5.67
N ASN A 129 -10.36 -15.91 6.12
CA ASN A 129 -10.02 -17.30 6.41
C ASN A 129 -9.60 -18.07 5.13
N ALA A 130 -10.28 -17.84 4.01
CA ALA A 130 -9.92 -18.46 2.73
C ALA A 130 -8.53 -17.99 2.25
N ILE A 131 -8.22 -16.70 2.38
CA ILE A 131 -6.90 -16.14 2.07
C ILE A 131 -5.83 -16.82 2.92
N ALA A 132 -6.02 -16.88 4.24
CA ALA A 132 -5.06 -17.51 5.15
C ALA A 132 -4.81 -18.98 4.81
N GLU A 133 -5.86 -19.73 4.45
CA GLU A 133 -5.74 -21.13 4.06
C GLU A 133 -5.00 -21.31 2.73
N ILE A 134 -5.28 -20.47 1.72
CA ILE A 134 -4.56 -20.48 0.43
C ILE A 134 -3.07 -20.21 0.66
N LEU A 135 -2.75 -19.18 1.45
CA LEU A 135 -1.35 -18.81 1.74
C LEU A 135 -0.59 -19.91 2.48
N LYS A 136 -1.29 -20.75 3.26
CA LYS A 136 -0.74 -21.88 4.01
C LYS A 136 -0.56 -23.14 3.17
N GLN A 137 -1.50 -23.42 2.26
CA GLN A 137 -1.46 -24.62 1.42
C GLN A 137 -0.54 -24.49 0.20
N ASP A 138 -0.40 -23.28 -0.33
CA ASP A 138 0.38 -23.01 -1.54
C ASP A 138 1.28 -21.79 -1.32
N GLU A 139 2.57 -21.94 -1.64
CA GLU A 139 3.59 -20.88 -1.50
C GLU A 139 3.70 -19.98 -2.73
N GLN A 140 3.16 -20.41 -3.88
CA GLN A 140 3.35 -19.75 -5.18
C GLN A 140 2.12 -18.97 -5.64
N THR A 141 0.92 -19.43 -5.26
CA THR A 141 -0.31 -18.76 -5.69
C THR A 141 -0.38 -17.34 -5.14
N GLU A 142 -0.51 -16.37 -6.05
CA GLU A 142 -0.81 -14.96 -5.75
C GLU A 142 -2.32 -14.75 -5.64
N ILE A 143 -2.72 -13.81 -4.79
CA ILE A 143 -4.12 -13.51 -4.49
C ILE A 143 -4.39 -12.05 -4.81
N VAL A 144 -5.47 -11.78 -5.54
CA VAL A 144 -5.96 -10.42 -5.78
C VAL A 144 -7.28 -10.23 -5.06
N VAL A 145 -7.36 -9.25 -4.17
CA VAL A 145 -8.59 -8.97 -3.41
C VAL A 145 -9.25 -7.69 -3.94
N ILE A 146 -10.52 -7.77 -4.33
CA ILE A 146 -11.32 -6.62 -4.77
C ILE A 146 -12.31 -6.24 -3.65
N ASP A 147 -12.23 -5.01 -3.17
CA ASP A 147 -13.20 -4.45 -2.22
C ASP A 147 -13.31 -2.93 -2.36
N ARG A 148 -14.29 -2.31 -1.74
CA ARG A 148 -14.54 -0.86 -1.64
C ARG A 148 -13.89 -0.20 -0.40
N LEU A 149 -13.09 -0.93 0.37
CA LEU A 149 -12.36 -0.38 1.51
C LEU A 149 -11.38 0.72 1.06
N GLU A 150 -11.06 1.66 1.96
CA GLU A 150 -10.09 2.72 1.65
C GLU A 150 -8.66 2.20 1.51
N LYS A 151 -8.35 1.09 2.20
CA LYS A 151 -7.06 0.42 2.18
C LYS A 151 -7.23 -1.07 2.44
N ALA A 152 -6.26 -1.85 2.02
CA ALA A 152 -6.16 -3.26 2.37
C ALA A 152 -6.18 -3.45 3.89
N LYS A 153 -6.91 -4.48 4.36
CA LYS A 153 -6.94 -4.86 5.79
C LYS A 153 -5.62 -5.47 6.23
N GLU A 154 -5.00 -6.23 5.33
CA GLU A 154 -3.73 -6.91 5.54
C GLU A 154 -2.77 -6.59 4.40
N VAL A 155 -1.49 -6.44 4.73
CA VAL A 155 -0.41 -6.22 3.76
C VAL A 155 0.46 -7.47 3.72
N HIS A 156 0.45 -8.16 2.59
CA HIS A 156 1.22 -9.38 2.39
C HIS A 156 1.84 -9.38 0.97
N PRO A 157 3.10 -9.82 0.77
CA PRO A 157 3.77 -9.75 -0.53
C PRO A 157 3.04 -10.45 -1.69
N ARG A 158 2.19 -11.44 -1.37
CA ARG A 158 1.39 -12.22 -2.33
C ARG A 158 -0.07 -11.77 -2.44
N ILE A 159 -0.47 -10.73 -1.69
CA ILE A 159 -1.82 -10.18 -1.74
C ILE A 159 -1.76 -8.83 -2.45
N HIS A 160 -2.42 -8.74 -3.60
CA HIS A 160 -2.61 -7.48 -4.31
C HIS A 160 -4.03 -6.97 -4.06
N TYR A 161 -4.16 -5.77 -3.53
CA TYR A 161 -5.47 -5.15 -3.29
C TYR A 161 -5.91 -4.32 -4.50
N VAL A 162 -7.19 -4.39 -4.86
CA VAL A 162 -7.83 -3.55 -5.87
C VAL A 162 -9.02 -2.86 -5.24
N LYS A 163 -8.98 -1.54 -5.19
CA LYS A 163 -10.08 -0.74 -4.65
C LYS A 163 -11.11 -0.49 -5.74
N GLY A 164 -12.33 -0.97 -5.54
CA GLY A 164 -13.41 -0.71 -6.48
C GLY A 164 -14.65 -1.57 -6.24
N ASN A 165 -15.68 -1.29 -7.03
CA ASN A 165 -16.87 -2.13 -7.08
C ASN A 165 -16.73 -3.13 -8.24
N ALA A 166 -16.67 -4.42 -7.90
CA ALA A 166 -16.49 -5.53 -8.83
C ALA A 166 -17.60 -5.69 -9.88
N THR A 167 -18.73 -4.98 -9.77
CA THR A 167 -19.72 -4.91 -10.85
C THR A 167 -19.24 -4.10 -12.07
N HIS A 168 -18.17 -3.31 -11.92
CA HIS A 168 -17.62 -2.48 -13.00
C HIS A 168 -16.45 -3.19 -13.70
N GLY A 169 -16.49 -3.17 -15.03
CA GLY A 169 -15.50 -3.91 -15.84
C GLY A 169 -14.08 -3.34 -15.78
N ASP A 170 -13.89 -2.06 -15.49
CA ASP A 170 -12.58 -1.45 -15.26
C ASP A 170 -11.91 -1.99 -14.00
N VAL A 171 -12.66 -2.18 -12.92
CA VAL A 171 -12.15 -2.79 -11.68
C VAL A 171 -11.75 -4.26 -11.92
N LEU A 172 -12.57 -5.03 -12.62
CA LEU A 172 -12.23 -6.42 -12.99
C LEU A 172 -11.01 -6.51 -13.91
N ARG A 173 -10.83 -5.54 -14.83
CA ARG A 173 -9.61 -5.42 -15.65
C ARG A 173 -8.40 -5.06 -14.80
N GLN A 174 -8.56 -4.18 -13.82
CA GLN A 174 -7.49 -3.82 -12.88
C GLN A 174 -7.00 -5.03 -12.08
N ALA A 175 -7.92 -5.94 -11.72
CA ALA A 175 -7.62 -7.21 -11.06
C ALA A 175 -7.14 -8.33 -12.01
N ASN A 176 -7.07 -8.06 -13.32
CA ASN A 176 -6.70 -9.02 -14.36
C ASN A 176 -7.50 -10.35 -14.31
N VAL A 177 -8.82 -10.26 -14.12
CA VAL A 177 -9.70 -11.45 -14.00
C VAL A 177 -9.58 -12.41 -15.20
N GLN A 178 -9.25 -11.90 -16.38
CA GLN A 178 -9.13 -12.66 -17.63
C GLN A 178 -7.95 -13.65 -17.65
N GLN A 179 -6.97 -13.49 -16.75
CA GLN A 179 -5.84 -14.40 -16.61
C GLN A 179 -5.82 -15.08 -15.22
N ALA A 180 -6.91 -14.92 -14.45
CA ALA A 180 -7.05 -15.57 -13.17
C ALA A 180 -7.32 -17.06 -13.35
N LYS A 181 -6.83 -17.86 -12.40
CA LYS A 181 -7.13 -19.29 -12.30
C LYS A 181 -8.56 -19.53 -11.81
N ALA A 182 -9.00 -18.72 -10.85
CA ALA A 182 -10.33 -18.80 -10.27
C ALA A 182 -10.76 -17.45 -9.68
N VAL A 183 -12.07 -17.25 -9.59
CA VAL A 183 -12.71 -16.12 -8.89
C VAL A 183 -13.59 -16.67 -7.77
N LEU A 184 -13.40 -16.16 -6.55
CA LEU A 184 -14.24 -16.46 -5.39
C LEU A 184 -15.00 -15.18 -5.02
N ILE A 185 -16.33 -15.25 -5.04
CA ILE A 185 -17.22 -14.16 -4.65
C ILE A 185 -17.79 -14.51 -3.30
N PHE A 186 -17.42 -13.75 -2.27
CA PHE A 186 -17.98 -13.92 -0.93
C PHE A 186 -19.16 -12.98 -0.71
N ALA A 187 -20.05 -13.36 0.19
CA ALA A 187 -21.12 -12.52 0.66
C ALA A 187 -20.54 -11.31 1.41
N ASP A 188 -21.07 -10.12 1.15
CA ASP A 188 -20.63 -8.90 1.83
C ASP A 188 -21.23 -8.82 3.23
N ASP A 189 -20.42 -9.15 4.25
CA ASP A 189 -20.81 -9.11 5.67
C ASP A 189 -21.31 -7.73 6.15
N ARG A 190 -21.10 -6.66 5.37
CA ARG A 190 -21.57 -5.30 5.70
C ARG A 190 -23.04 -5.07 5.34
N ILE A 191 -23.65 -5.97 4.57
CA ILE A 191 -25.05 -5.90 4.15
C ILE A 191 -25.86 -6.84 5.04
N GLU A 192 -26.74 -6.27 5.87
CA GLU A 192 -27.58 -7.06 6.79
C GLU A 192 -28.68 -7.85 6.06
N ASP A 193 -29.25 -7.28 5.00
CA ASP A 193 -30.31 -7.93 4.21
C ASP A 193 -29.70 -8.95 3.25
N GLN A 194 -29.88 -10.24 3.57
CA GLN A 194 -29.40 -11.37 2.79
C GLN A 194 -29.88 -11.37 1.33
N MET A 195 -31.08 -10.83 1.04
CA MET A 195 -31.55 -10.70 -0.34
C MET A 195 -30.70 -9.71 -1.13
N LEU A 196 -30.32 -8.58 -0.51
CA LEU A 196 -29.44 -7.60 -1.12
C LEU A 196 -28.02 -8.14 -1.27
N THR A 197 -27.55 -8.92 -0.29
CA THR A 197 -26.24 -9.58 -0.32
C THR A 197 -26.14 -10.56 -1.49
N ASP A 198 -27.08 -11.50 -1.60
CA ASP A 198 -27.09 -12.49 -2.69
C ASP A 198 -27.37 -11.82 -4.04
N GLY A 199 -28.20 -10.78 -4.08
CA GLY A 199 -28.42 -9.96 -5.27
C GLY A 199 -27.13 -9.26 -5.74
N LYS A 200 -26.32 -8.74 -4.81
CA LYS A 200 -25.00 -8.18 -5.12
C LYS A 200 -24.05 -9.26 -5.65
N SER A 201 -23.99 -10.44 -5.01
CA SER A 201 -23.19 -11.57 -5.49
C SER A 201 -23.56 -11.99 -6.92
N LEU A 202 -24.86 -12.02 -7.25
CA LEU A 202 -25.35 -12.28 -8.61
C LEU A 202 -24.88 -11.23 -9.63
N LEU A 203 -24.96 -9.95 -9.29
CA LEU A 203 -24.47 -8.86 -10.16
C LEU A 203 -22.96 -8.96 -10.41
N ILE A 204 -22.19 -9.29 -9.37
CA ILE A 204 -20.74 -9.50 -9.50
C ILE A 204 -20.47 -10.71 -10.38
N ALA A 205 -21.11 -11.85 -10.14
CA ALA A 205 -20.95 -13.07 -10.94
C ALA A 205 -21.25 -12.81 -12.42
N THR A 206 -22.32 -12.06 -12.71
CA THR A 206 -22.69 -11.66 -14.07
C THR A 206 -21.61 -10.79 -14.73
N ALA A 207 -21.03 -9.84 -13.97
CA ALA A 207 -19.94 -8.99 -14.47
C ALA A 207 -18.66 -9.79 -14.73
N VAL A 208 -18.35 -10.77 -13.88
CA VAL A 208 -17.21 -11.70 -14.03
C VAL A 208 -17.38 -12.58 -15.27
N GLU A 209 -18.54 -13.24 -15.44
CA GLU A 209 -18.84 -14.05 -16.61
C GLU A 209 -18.71 -13.24 -17.90
N ARG A 210 -19.26 -12.02 -17.92
CA ARG A 210 -19.14 -11.12 -19.08
C ARG A 210 -17.69 -10.77 -19.41
N MET A 211 -16.83 -10.62 -18.41
CA MET A 211 -15.42 -10.26 -18.58
C MET A 211 -14.54 -11.45 -18.98
N SER A 212 -14.80 -12.61 -18.36
CA SER A 212 -14.01 -13.83 -18.51
C SER A 212 -14.92 -15.06 -18.40
N PRO A 213 -15.60 -15.45 -19.50
CA PRO A 213 -16.61 -16.53 -19.47
C PRO A 213 -16.05 -17.90 -19.06
N ASP A 214 -14.74 -18.11 -19.19
CA ASP A 214 -14.09 -19.40 -18.94
C ASP A 214 -13.38 -19.48 -17.58
N VAL A 215 -13.44 -18.41 -16.77
CA VAL A 215 -12.82 -18.43 -15.43
C VAL A 215 -13.65 -19.26 -14.46
N TYR A 216 -12.98 -20.13 -13.70
CA TYR A 216 -13.65 -20.94 -12.68
C TYR A 216 -14.19 -20.03 -11.58
N THR A 217 -15.51 -19.95 -11.43
CA THR A 217 -16.18 -19.01 -10.53
C THR A 217 -16.90 -19.76 -9.41
N THR A 218 -16.58 -19.41 -8.17
CA THR A 218 -17.27 -19.88 -6.97
C THR A 218 -17.99 -18.71 -6.31
N VAL A 219 -19.27 -18.89 -6.00
CA VAL A 219 -20.10 -17.85 -5.38
C VAL A 219 -20.64 -18.34 -4.04
N GLU A 220 -20.46 -17.53 -3.01
CA GLU A 220 -21.16 -17.68 -1.75
C GLU A 220 -22.59 -17.14 -1.85
N VAL A 221 -23.54 -17.92 -1.35
CA VAL A 221 -24.95 -17.58 -1.27
C VAL A 221 -25.43 -17.82 0.16
N GLU A 222 -26.02 -16.80 0.76
CA GLU A 222 -26.52 -16.84 2.15
C GLU A 222 -27.76 -17.72 2.28
N ARG A 223 -28.68 -17.68 1.29
CA ARG A 223 -29.93 -18.46 1.31
C ARG A 223 -30.07 -19.40 0.11
N GLU A 224 -30.43 -20.65 0.38
CA GLU A 224 -30.60 -21.69 -0.64
C GLU A 224 -31.72 -21.33 -1.62
N GLU A 225 -32.74 -20.63 -1.10
CA GLU A 225 -33.88 -20.09 -1.84
C GLU A 225 -33.47 -19.13 -2.97
N HIS A 226 -32.29 -18.52 -2.90
CA HIS A 226 -31.79 -17.59 -3.92
C HIS A 226 -30.98 -18.28 -5.02
N LEU A 227 -30.57 -19.54 -4.86
CA LEU A 227 -29.80 -20.28 -5.88
C LEU A 227 -30.47 -20.30 -7.26
N PRO A 228 -31.81 -20.48 -7.40
CA PRO A 228 -32.46 -20.45 -8.71
C PRO A 228 -32.26 -19.13 -9.48
N ASN A 229 -32.02 -18.02 -8.79
CA ASN A 229 -31.77 -16.71 -9.42
C ASN A 229 -30.43 -16.68 -10.18
N PHE A 230 -29.51 -17.58 -9.88
CA PHE A 230 -28.23 -17.71 -10.58
C PHE A 230 -28.32 -18.63 -11.81
N SER A 231 -29.50 -19.13 -12.17
CA SER A 231 -29.69 -20.08 -13.29
C SER A 231 -29.31 -19.53 -14.67
N HIS A 232 -29.07 -18.23 -14.80
CA HIS A 232 -28.73 -17.56 -16.06
C HIS A 232 -27.33 -16.95 -16.06
N VAL A 233 -26.50 -17.30 -15.06
CA VAL A 233 -25.09 -16.91 -14.98
C VAL A 233 -24.25 -18.18 -14.88
N LYS A 234 -23.13 -18.24 -15.60
CA LYS A 234 -22.20 -19.37 -15.51
C LYS A 234 -21.39 -19.29 -14.21
N VAL A 235 -21.82 -20.05 -13.21
CA VAL A 235 -21.13 -20.26 -11.93
C VAL A 235 -20.83 -21.74 -11.77
N ASP A 236 -19.56 -22.08 -11.56
CA ASP A 236 -19.10 -23.47 -11.46
C ASP A 236 -19.46 -24.10 -10.11
N LYS A 237 -19.47 -23.29 -9.04
CA LYS A 237 -19.74 -23.78 -7.69
C LYS A 237 -20.43 -22.76 -6.81
N PHE A 238 -21.43 -23.21 -6.06
CA PHE A 238 -22.04 -22.43 -4.98
C PHE A 238 -21.57 -22.93 -3.61
N ILE A 239 -21.33 -22.00 -2.69
CA ILE A 239 -21.05 -22.29 -1.28
C ILE A 239 -22.17 -21.68 -0.45
N MET A 240 -22.73 -22.48 0.44
CA MET A 240 -23.83 -22.08 1.32
C MET A 240 -23.27 -21.67 2.69
N SER A 241 -23.45 -20.43 3.11
CA SER A 241 -22.86 -19.89 4.35
C SER A 241 -23.15 -20.75 5.58
N ASN A 242 -24.42 -21.08 5.81
CA ASN A 242 -24.85 -21.84 7.00
C ASN A 242 -25.06 -23.33 6.70
N GLY A 243 -25.34 -23.69 5.44
CA GLY A 243 -25.62 -25.08 5.05
C GLY A 243 -24.38 -25.95 4.92
N THR A 244 -23.22 -25.35 4.64
CA THR A 244 -21.99 -26.12 4.33
C THR A 244 -21.43 -26.83 5.55
N ILE A 245 -21.39 -26.18 6.72
CA ILE A 245 -20.88 -26.80 7.96
C ILE A 245 -21.77 -27.97 8.38
N ALA A 246 -23.09 -27.79 8.31
CA ALA A 246 -24.05 -28.87 8.61
C ALA A 246 -23.88 -30.05 7.64
N LYS A 247 -23.82 -29.78 6.32
CA LYS A 247 -23.60 -30.83 5.31
C LYS A 247 -22.24 -31.53 5.51
N MET A 248 -21.18 -30.81 5.86
CA MET A 248 -19.87 -31.38 6.16
C MET A 248 -19.87 -32.27 7.40
N ALA A 249 -20.53 -31.83 8.49
CA ALA A 249 -20.65 -32.62 9.73
C ALA A 249 -21.47 -33.90 9.51
N VAL A 250 -22.52 -33.83 8.69
CA VAL A 250 -23.29 -35.02 8.29
C VAL A 250 -22.43 -35.93 7.42
N ASN A 251 -21.74 -35.37 6.42
CA ASN A 251 -20.87 -36.14 5.53
C ASN A 251 -19.70 -36.79 6.26
N SER A 252 -19.15 -36.20 7.32
CA SER A 252 -18.05 -36.82 8.07
C SER A 252 -18.50 -38.10 8.79
N ILE A 253 -19.73 -38.13 9.31
CA ILE A 253 -20.29 -39.33 9.95
C ILE A 253 -20.43 -40.47 8.91
N PHE A 254 -20.97 -40.16 7.74
CA PHE A 254 -21.23 -41.16 6.69
C PHE A 254 -20.01 -41.52 5.83
N ALA A 255 -18.99 -40.65 5.79
CA ALA A 255 -17.73 -40.94 5.14
C ALA A 255 -16.90 -41.99 5.90
N GLU A 256 -16.93 -41.96 7.24
CA GLU A 256 -16.31 -43.00 8.07
C GLU A 256 -16.99 -44.36 7.92
N THR A 257 -18.32 -44.39 7.72
CA THR A 257 -19.07 -45.66 7.59
C THR A 257 -18.82 -46.39 6.26
N LYS A 258 -18.28 -45.71 5.24
CA LYS A 258 -17.94 -46.32 3.94
C LYS A 258 -16.50 -46.86 3.87
N ALA A 259 -15.68 -46.62 4.90
CA ALA A 259 -14.27 -47.05 4.95
C ALA A 259 -14.05 -48.36 5.73
N THR A 260 -15.13 -48.98 6.23
CA THR A 260 -15.20 -50.32 6.84
C THR A 260 -16.04 -51.25 5.99
#